data_AF-A2FIL2-F1
#
_entry.id   AF-A2FIL2-F1
#
_cell.length_a   1.000
_cell.length_b   1.000
_cell.length_c   1.000
_cell.angle_alpha   90.00
_cell.angle_beta   90.00
_cell.angle_gamma   90.00
#
_symmetry.space_group_name_H-M   'P 1'
#
loop_
_entity.id
_entity.type
_entity.pdbx_description
1 polymer ?
#
loop_
_entity_poly.entity_id
_entity_poly.type
_entity_poly.pdbx_seq_one_letter_code
_entity_poly.pdbx_strand_id
1 'polypeptide(L)'
;MNWNPQLHYPNANGAQLPNLFTSPPVYPHSNTTFVRPTSFETSPSPFDVDQFLTDIQNRSAREINSERAVFSSPISVPASPLPSFIDRENERRDNRTRYDFNQAVLDTVIDTIYLRLYPTDIWESARLTAKQIVDQYFKRRSSKKMPFHYKLYNALQITTQHPELVPVFGAQWVTDTVFKIYRLPFANLLGVGSINGALFNKQGSLPTHGFLTVFPQTVYGINPRMISDVDNDSVRMFRHASPYFHINATESELAKCRWKNPRN
;
A
#
# COMPACT_ATOMS: atom_id res chain seq x y z
N MET A 1 -9.84 16.91 -70.44
CA MET A 1 -10.43 15.56 -70.34
C MET A 1 -10.86 15.36 -68.90
N ASN A 2 -12.17 15.22 -68.69
CA ASN A 2 -12.85 14.83 -67.46
C ASN A 2 -12.25 13.54 -66.88
N TRP A 3 -12.24 13.39 -65.56
CA TRP A 3 -12.78 12.19 -64.89
C TRP A 3 -12.89 12.43 -63.37
N ASN A 4 -14.06 12.13 -62.83
CA ASN A 4 -14.54 12.32 -61.46
C ASN A 4 -14.93 10.95 -60.92
N PRO A 5 -14.56 10.53 -59.70
CA PRO A 5 -15.14 9.34 -59.09
C PRO A 5 -16.07 9.70 -57.94
N GLN A 6 -17.38 9.57 -58.19
CA GLN A 6 -18.39 9.41 -57.15
C GLN A 6 -18.38 7.97 -56.63
N LEU A 7 -18.32 7.80 -55.30
CA LEU A 7 -18.59 6.53 -54.62
C LEU A 7 -20.04 6.54 -54.11
N HIS A 8 -20.80 5.56 -54.58
CA HIS A 8 -22.13 5.18 -54.14
C HIS A 8 -22.09 4.60 -52.71
N TYR A 9 -23.00 5.06 -51.84
CA TYR A 9 -23.40 4.35 -50.63
C TYR A 9 -24.76 3.68 -50.87
N PRO A 10 -24.96 2.40 -50.50
CA PRO A 10 -26.28 1.80 -50.47
C PRO A 10 -27.05 2.24 -49.22
N ASN A 11 -28.30 2.63 -49.48
CA ASN A 11 -29.33 3.00 -48.52
C ASN A 11 -29.94 1.72 -47.90
N ALA A 12 -29.89 1.59 -46.57
CA ALA A 12 -30.55 0.50 -45.85
C ALA A 12 -31.64 1.08 -44.95
N ASN A 13 -32.87 0.76 -45.34
CA ASN A 13 -34.12 1.14 -44.71
C ASN A 13 -34.31 0.50 -43.33
N GLY A 14 -34.82 1.31 -42.39
CA GLY A 14 -35.99 1.01 -41.57
C GLY A 14 -36.03 -0.30 -40.78
N ALA A 15 -35.57 -0.24 -39.53
CA ALA A 15 -36.08 -1.10 -38.46
C ALA A 15 -36.50 -0.23 -37.27
N GLN A 16 -37.83 -0.07 -37.10
CA GLN A 16 -38.44 0.52 -35.92
C GLN A 16 -38.24 -0.44 -34.74
N LEU A 17 -37.59 0.05 -33.67
CA LEU A 17 -37.52 -0.63 -32.38
C LEU A 17 -38.82 -0.38 -31.59
N PRO A 18 -39.43 -1.38 -30.96
CA PRO A 18 -40.56 -1.17 -30.07
C PRO A 18 -40.13 -0.50 -28.76
N ASN A 19 -40.75 0.65 -28.47
CA ASN A 19 -40.73 1.33 -27.18
C ASN A 19 -41.28 0.42 -26.08
N LEU A 20 -40.40 -0.12 -25.22
CA LEU A 20 -40.78 -0.72 -23.95
C LEU A 20 -40.53 0.30 -22.82
N PHE A 21 -41.45 1.26 -22.72
CA PHE A 21 -41.64 2.04 -21.49
C PHE A 21 -42.43 1.17 -20.51
N THR A 22 -41.75 0.51 -19.60
CA THR A 22 -42.37 -0.08 -18.41
C THR A 22 -42.10 0.83 -17.22
N SER A 23 -43.18 1.43 -16.71
CA SER A 23 -43.21 2.24 -15.49
C SER A 23 -42.63 1.46 -14.30
N PRO A 24 -41.94 2.13 -13.36
CA PRO A 24 -41.50 1.49 -12.13
C PRO A 24 -42.68 1.17 -11.20
N PRO A 25 -42.64 0.06 -10.44
CA PRO A 25 -43.67 -0.29 -9.48
C PRO A 25 -43.66 0.70 -8.30
N VAL A 26 -44.85 1.25 -8.01
CA VAL A 26 -45.16 2.05 -6.83
C VAL A 26 -45.23 1.11 -5.63
N TYR A 27 -44.27 1.22 -4.71
CA TYR A 27 -44.32 0.52 -3.43
C TYR A 27 -45.19 1.29 -2.44
N PRO A 28 -46.09 0.62 -1.69
CA PRO A 28 -46.90 1.27 -0.66
C PRO A 28 -46.02 1.68 0.54
N HIS A 29 -46.14 2.94 0.94
CA HIS A 29 -45.55 3.49 2.15
C HIS A 29 -46.20 2.86 3.39
N SER A 30 -45.44 2.06 4.13
CA SER A 30 -45.76 1.69 5.50
C SER A 30 -45.37 2.82 6.45
N ASN A 31 -46.40 3.48 7.00
CA ASN A 31 -46.26 4.40 8.13
C ASN A 31 -45.86 3.60 9.37
N THR A 32 -44.56 3.61 9.71
CA THR A 32 -44.08 3.18 11.02
C THR A 32 -43.93 4.40 11.92
N THR A 33 -44.92 4.57 12.79
CA THR A 33 -44.91 5.50 13.93
C THR A 33 -43.72 5.17 14.83
N PHE A 34 -42.68 6.00 14.79
CA PHE A 34 -41.53 5.86 15.69
C PHE A 34 -41.84 6.58 17.00
N VAL A 35 -42.07 5.78 18.05
CA VAL A 35 -42.18 6.24 19.43
C VAL A 35 -40.81 6.77 19.88
N ARG A 36 -40.79 8.02 20.34
CA ARG A 36 -39.60 8.73 20.83
C ARG A 36 -39.41 8.44 22.33
N PRO A 37 -38.29 7.84 22.78
CA PRO A 37 -37.93 7.86 24.18
C PRO A 37 -36.92 8.98 24.46
N THR A 38 -37.31 9.81 25.43
CA THR A 38 -36.48 10.35 26.52
C THR A 38 -35.20 11.11 26.19
N SER A 39 -35.28 12.40 26.49
CA SER A 39 -34.21 13.29 26.93
C SER A 39 -33.26 12.64 27.95
N PHE A 40 -31.97 12.65 27.61
CA PHE A 40 -30.89 12.77 28.58
C PHE A 40 -29.96 13.89 28.09
N GLU A 41 -30.03 15.02 28.78
CA GLU A 41 -28.99 16.04 28.77
C GLU A 41 -27.74 15.46 29.45
N THR A 42 -26.61 15.54 28.79
CA THR A 42 -25.32 15.90 29.41
C THR A 42 -24.36 16.24 28.29
N SER A 43 -23.99 17.51 28.25
CA SER A 43 -22.98 18.08 27.38
C SER A 43 -21.61 17.41 27.62
N PRO A 44 -20.90 16.96 26.57
CA PRO A 44 -19.48 16.66 26.73
C PRO A 44 -18.70 17.97 26.78
N SER A 45 -17.99 18.17 27.88
CA SER A 45 -16.95 19.19 28.07
C SER A 45 -16.02 19.27 26.85
N PRO A 46 -15.51 20.46 26.46
CA PRO A 46 -14.50 20.56 25.43
C PRO A 46 -13.28 19.73 25.82
N PHE A 47 -12.77 18.95 24.87
CA PHE A 47 -11.52 18.22 25.00
C PHE A 47 -10.40 19.27 25.15
N ASP A 48 -9.86 19.39 26.36
CA ASP A 48 -8.79 20.33 26.67
C ASP A 48 -7.45 19.78 26.12
N VAL A 49 -7.08 20.25 24.93
CA VAL A 49 -5.88 19.83 24.20
C VAL A 49 -4.61 20.12 25.01
N ASP A 50 -4.63 21.14 25.86
CA ASP A 50 -3.49 21.52 26.68
C ASP A 50 -3.29 20.54 27.85
N GLN A 51 -4.37 20.01 28.43
CA GLN A 51 -4.29 18.96 29.45
C GLN A 51 -3.68 17.65 28.87
N PHE A 52 -4.06 17.28 27.64
CA PHE A 52 -3.52 16.08 26.97
C PHE A 52 -2.04 16.22 26.60
N LEU A 53 -1.61 17.40 26.14
CA LEU A 53 -0.20 17.67 25.83
C LEU A 53 0.67 17.71 27.10
N THR A 54 0.13 18.22 28.21
CA THR A 54 0.82 18.26 29.51
C THR A 54 1.00 16.85 30.08
N ASP A 55 0.02 15.95 29.90
CA ASP A 55 0.14 14.54 30.31
C ASP A 55 1.16 13.75 29.47
N ILE A 56 1.33 14.06 28.18
CA ILE A 56 2.38 13.46 27.33
C ILE A 56 3.78 13.93 27.75
N GLN A 57 3.95 15.22 28.07
CA GLN A 57 5.22 15.75 28.55
C GLN A 57 5.58 15.21 29.94
N ASN A 58 4.61 15.07 30.84
CA ASN A 58 4.83 14.53 32.18
C ASN A 58 5.11 13.02 32.19
N ARG A 59 4.58 12.25 31.23
CA ARG A 59 4.96 10.83 31.03
C ARG A 59 6.40 10.70 30.53
N SER A 60 6.83 11.54 29.61
CA SER A 60 8.21 11.55 29.11
C SER A 60 9.24 11.94 30.19
N ALA A 61 8.88 12.84 31.11
CA ALA A 61 9.78 13.26 32.19
C ALA A 61 9.93 12.22 33.32
N ARG A 62 8.92 11.35 33.54
CA ARG A 62 8.96 10.30 34.57
C ARG A 62 9.70 9.04 34.12
N GLU A 63 9.75 8.74 32.82
CA GLU A 63 10.54 7.62 32.30
C GLU A 63 12.05 7.93 32.23
N ILE A 64 12.45 9.20 32.07
CA ILE A 64 13.86 9.58 31.95
C ILE A 64 14.59 9.55 33.32
N ASN A 65 13.88 9.69 34.44
CA ASN A 65 14.47 9.69 35.78
C ASN A 65 14.47 8.33 36.50
N SER A 66 13.73 7.33 36.03
CA SER A 66 13.80 5.97 36.59
C SER A 66 14.93 5.12 35.98
N GLU A 67 15.45 5.46 34.80
CA GLU A 67 16.54 4.72 34.15
C GLU A 67 17.95 5.15 34.58
N ARG A 68 18.12 6.32 35.22
CA ARG A 68 19.44 6.81 35.66
C ARG A 68 19.93 6.25 37.00
N ALA A 69 19.11 5.49 37.73
CA ALA A 69 19.47 4.95 39.04
C ALA A 69 19.85 3.44 39.03
N VAL A 70 19.90 2.79 37.86
CA VAL A 70 20.16 1.33 37.76
C VAL A 70 21.51 0.99 37.09
N PHE A 71 22.22 1.98 36.52
CA PHE A 71 23.50 1.76 35.84
C PHE A 71 24.71 2.13 36.70
N SER A 72 25.01 1.33 37.71
CA SER A 72 26.29 1.36 38.43
C SER A 72 26.79 -0.01 38.87
N SER A 73 26.45 -1.05 38.10
CA SER A 73 27.06 -2.38 38.23
C SER A 73 27.61 -2.84 36.87
N PRO A 74 28.88 -3.29 36.78
CA PRO A 74 29.39 -3.91 35.56
C PRO A 74 28.64 -5.23 35.33
N ILE A 75 27.71 -5.22 34.37
CA ILE A 75 27.07 -6.44 33.89
C ILE A 75 28.12 -7.17 33.04
N SER A 76 28.66 -8.25 33.60
CA SER A 76 29.43 -9.25 32.86
C SER A 76 28.53 -9.83 31.77
N VAL A 77 28.66 -9.33 30.54
CA VAL A 77 27.97 -9.89 29.38
C VAL A 77 28.60 -11.27 29.12
N PRO A 78 27.88 -12.39 29.28
CA PRO A 78 28.43 -13.68 28.90
C PRO A 78 28.70 -13.62 27.39
N ALA A 79 29.95 -13.89 26.99
CA ALA A 79 30.35 -13.96 25.61
C ALA A 79 29.42 -14.94 24.88
N SER A 80 28.60 -14.42 23.96
CA SER A 80 27.74 -15.26 23.14
C SER A 80 28.62 -16.26 22.39
N PRO A 81 28.35 -17.58 22.47
CA PRO A 81 29.17 -18.57 21.81
C PRO A 81 29.18 -18.28 20.30
N LEU A 82 30.39 -18.25 19.73
CA LEU A 82 30.57 -18.12 18.28
C LEU A 82 29.72 -19.19 17.58
N PRO A 83 28.93 -18.84 16.55
CA PRO A 83 28.09 -19.80 15.84
C PRO A 83 28.96 -20.94 15.33
N SER A 84 28.50 -22.17 15.57
CA SER A 84 29.25 -23.36 15.22
C SER A 84 29.51 -23.42 13.71
N PHE A 85 30.51 -24.19 13.30
CA PHE A 85 30.80 -24.38 11.88
C PHE A 85 29.57 -24.92 11.11
N ILE A 86 28.76 -25.75 11.77
CA ILE A 86 27.52 -26.32 11.23
C ILE A 86 26.46 -25.22 11.04
N ASP A 87 26.32 -24.29 12.00
CA ASP A 87 25.38 -23.17 11.88
C ASP A 87 25.72 -22.25 10.69
N ARG A 88 27.02 -22.01 10.46
CA ARG A 88 27.48 -21.19 9.32
C ARG A 88 27.25 -21.86 7.97
N GLU A 89 27.39 -23.18 7.88
CA GLU A 89 27.10 -23.89 6.64
C GLU A 89 25.61 -23.91 6.31
N ASN A 90 24.76 -24.11 7.33
CA ASN A 90 23.31 -24.07 7.15
C ASN A 90 22.85 -22.68 6.70
N GLU A 91 23.32 -21.62 7.35
CA GLU A 91 23.00 -20.23 6.96
C GLU A 91 23.44 -19.91 5.51
N ARG A 92 24.61 -20.42 5.08
CA ARG A 92 25.08 -20.27 3.69
C ARG A 92 24.18 -21.02 2.69
N ARG A 93 23.73 -22.24 3.02
CA ARG A 93 22.83 -23.02 2.15
C ARG A 93 21.46 -22.37 2.05
N ASP A 94 20.91 -21.87 3.15
CA ASP A 94 19.62 -21.19 3.20
C ASP A 94 19.64 -19.90 2.37
N ASN A 95 20.72 -19.11 2.50
CA ASN A 95 20.92 -17.90 1.72
C ASN A 95 21.04 -18.18 0.22
N ARG A 96 21.74 -19.25 -0.17
CA ARG A 96 21.86 -19.64 -1.59
C ARG A 96 20.52 -20.09 -2.17
N THR A 97 19.80 -20.96 -1.45
CA THR A 97 18.47 -21.44 -1.87
C THR A 97 17.50 -20.28 -2.05
N ARG A 98 17.52 -19.30 -1.14
CA ARG A 98 16.70 -18.08 -1.23
C ARG A 98 17.09 -17.20 -2.41
N TYR A 99 18.38 -17.08 -2.71
CA TYR A 99 18.86 -16.35 -3.88
C TYR A 99 18.38 -17.01 -5.17
N ASP A 100 18.55 -18.33 -5.30
CA ASP A 100 18.14 -19.09 -6.48
C ASP A 100 16.62 -19.01 -6.69
N PHE A 101 15.83 -19.12 -5.61
CA PHE A 101 14.39 -18.90 -5.65
C PHE A 101 14.05 -17.49 -6.14
N ASN A 102 14.63 -16.44 -5.53
CA ASN A 102 14.35 -15.07 -5.94
C ASN A 102 14.70 -14.81 -7.40
N GLN A 103 15.77 -15.43 -7.93
CA GLN A 103 16.10 -15.34 -9.35
C GLN A 103 15.08 -16.04 -10.24
N ALA A 104 14.64 -17.24 -9.87
CA ALA A 104 13.62 -17.96 -10.64
C ALA A 104 12.28 -17.18 -10.70
N VAL A 105 11.87 -16.55 -9.59
CA VAL A 105 10.64 -15.75 -9.57
C VAL A 105 10.81 -14.44 -10.39
N LEU A 106 12.02 -13.93 -10.54
CA LEU A 106 12.27 -12.75 -11.39
C LEU A 106 12.07 -13.01 -12.88
N ASP A 107 12.07 -14.27 -13.31
CA ASP A 107 11.75 -14.67 -14.70
C ASP A 107 10.24 -14.76 -14.96
N THR A 108 9.39 -14.64 -13.93
CA THR A 108 7.93 -14.61 -14.09
C THR A 108 7.52 -13.50 -15.05
N VAL A 109 6.74 -13.87 -16.09
CA VAL A 109 6.21 -12.94 -17.08
C VAL A 109 4.93 -12.30 -16.54
N ILE A 110 4.91 -10.98 -16.53
CA ILE A 110 3.81 -10.15 -16.06
C ILE A 110 3.19 -9.43 -17.26
N ASP A 111 1.86 -9.47 -17.34
CA ASP A 111 1.10 -8.70 -18.32
C ASP A 111 0.72 -7.32 -17.74
N THR A 112 1.50 -6.29 -18.06
CA THR A 112 1.40 -4.94 -17.47
C THR A 112 0.10 -4.23 -17.81
N ILE A 113 -0.47 -4.52 -18.99
CA ILE A 113 -1.74 -3.95 -19.46
C ILE A 113 -2.90 -4.63 -18.76
N TYR A 114 -2.88 -5.97 -18.68
CA TYR A 114 -3.90 -6.73 -17.94
C TYR A 114 -3.95 -6.32 -16.47
N LEU A 115 -2.78 -6.11 -15.84
CA LEU A 115 -2.68 -5.64 -14.46
C LEU A 115 -3.01 -4.15 -14.25
N ARG A 116 -3.27 -3.40 -15.33
CA ARG A 116 -3.58 -1.95 -15.29
C ARG A 116 -2.53 -1.16 -14.52
N LEU A 117 -1.25 -1.42 -14.79
CA LEU A 117 -0.17 -0.71 -14.13
C LEU A 117 -0.11 0.76 -14.57
N TYR A 118 0.29 1.65 -13.65
CA TYR A 118 0.36 3.09 -13.89
C TYR A 118 1.79 3.65 -13.83
N PRO A 119 2.09 4.73 -14.58
CA PRO A 119 1.26 5.34 -15.62
C PRO A 119 1.01 4.40 -16.79
N THR A 120 -0.13 4.52 -17.47
CA THR A 120 -0.45 3.62 -18.59
C THR A 120 0.43 3.85 -19.82
N ASP A 121 0.89 5.09 -20.04
CA ASP A 121 1.65 5.51 -21.22
C ASP A 121 3.08 4.99 -21.29
N ILE A 122 3.64 4.50 -20.17
CA ILE A 122 5.02 4.01 -20.13
C ILE A 122 5.15 2.50 -20.38
N TRP A 123 4.03 1.77 -20.42
CA TRP A 123 4.02 0.33 -20.63
C TRP A 123 3.78 0.02 -22.11
N GLU A 124 4.82 0.22 -22.92
CA GLU A 124 4.76 -0.02 -24.38
C GLU A 124 4.57 -1.51 -24.72
N SER A 125 5.14 -2.39 -23.90
CA SER A 125 5.03 -3.84 -24.05
C SER A 125 4.03 -4.41 -23.05
N ALA A 126 3.08 -5.20 -23.56
CA ALA A 126 2.11 -5.88 -22.71
C ALA A 126 2.77 -6.87 -21.75
N ARG A 127 3.83 -7.57 -22.17
CA ARG A 127 4.44 -8.66 -21.40
C ARG A 127 5.91 -8.40 -21.12
N LEU A 128 6.26 -8.31 -19.85
CA LEU A 128 7.63 -8.11 -19.37
C LEU A 128 7.91 -9.08 -18.23
N THR A 129 9.16 -9.53 -18.11
CA THR A 129 9.59 -10.27 -16.91
C THR A 129 9.56 -9.36 -15.68
N ALA A 130 9.34 -9.94 -14.51
CA ALA A 130 9.47 -9.22 -13.25
C ALA A 130 10.83 -8.52 -13.14
N LYS A 131 11.91 -9.17 -13.58
CA LYS A 131 13.25 -8.56 -13.68
C LYS A 131 13.28 -7.29 -14.50
N GLN A 132 12.70 -7.30 -15.71
CA GLN A 132 12.64 -6.12 -16.58
C GLN A 132 11.85 -4.99 -15.91
N ILE A 133 10.71 -5.29 -15.29
CA ILE A 133 9.90 -4.30 -14.57
C ILE A 133 10.69 -3.69 -13.40
N VAL A 134 11.40 -4.52 -12.61
CA VAL A 134 12.23 -4.05 -11.50
C VAL A 134 13.33 -3.09 -12.00
N ASP A 135 14.10 -3.52 -13.01
CA ASP A 135 15.25 -2.78 -13.50
C ASP A 135 14.86 -1.50 -14.27
N GLN A 136 13.78 -1.55 -15.07
CA GLN A 136 13.38 -0.44 -15.93
C GLN A 136 12.44 0.56 -15.26
N TYR A 137 11.69 0.16 -14.23
CA TYR A 137 10.68 1.01 -13.58
C TYR A 137 10.94 1.23 -12.09
N PHE A 138 11.07 0.16 -11.28
CA PHE A 138 11.14 0.31 -9.83
C PHE A 138 12.45 0.95 -9.34
N LYS A 139 13.59 0.56 -9.91
CA LYS A 139 14.90 1.11 -9.55
C LYS A 139 15.17 2.51 -10.12
N ARG A 140 14.38 2.97 -11.10
CA ARG A 140 14.51 4.35 -11.61
C ARG A 140 14.17 5.37 -10.52
N ARG A 141 14.79 6.54 -10.49
CA ARG A 141 14.43 7.58 -9.53
C ARG A 141 12.97 8.01 -9.70
N SER A 142 12.24 8.18 -8.60
CA SER A 142 10.87 8.72 -8.64
C SER A 142 10.86 10.13 -9.26
N SER A 143 9.88 10.39 -10.14
CA SER A 143 9.76 11.64 -10.89
C SER A 143 8.29 12.07 -11.01
N LYS A 144 8.01 13.19 -11.69
CA LYS A 144 6.63 13.60 -11.98
C LYS A 144 5.87 12.57 -12.81
N LYS A 145 6.56 11.89 -13.74
CA LYS A 145 5.97 10.83 -14.57
C LYS A 145 5.86 9.51 -13.82
N MET A 146 6.83 9.19 -12.96
CA MET A 146 6.85 7.95 -12.19
C MET A 146 6.93 8.25 -10.68
N PRO A 147 5.87 8.83 -10.09
CA PRO A 147 5.86 9.16 -8.68
C PRO A 147 5.81 7.91 -7.82
N PHE A 148 6.19 8.07 -6.55
CA PHE A 148 6.28 6.98 -5.59
C PHE A 148 4.95 6.21 -5.42
N HIS A 149 3.82 6.91 -5.37
CA HIS A 149 2.51 6.28 -5.16
C HIS A 149 2.12 5.33 -6.30
N TYR A 150 2.52 5.59 -7.55
CA TYR A 150 2.31 4.65 -8.65
C TYR A 150 3.18 3.41 -8.51
N LYS A 151 4.43 3.56 -8.08
CA LYS A 151 5.28 2.39 -7.82
C LYS A 151 4.69 1.50 -6.75
N LEU A 152 4.29 2.10 -5.63
CA LEU A 152 3.66 1.38 -4.55
C LEU A 152 2.39 0.66 -5.01
N TYR A 153 1.50 1.36 -5.73
CA TYR A 153 0.29 0.75 -6.26
C TYR A 153 0.58 -0.41 -7.22
N ASN A 154 1.51 -0.23 -8.16
CA ASN A 154 1.89 -1.27 -9.11
C ASN A 154 2.49 -2.51 -8.43
N ALA A 155 3.32 -2.31 -7.39
CA ALA A 155 3.85 -3.43 -6.62
C ALA A 155 2.72 -4.23 -5.96
N LEU A 156 1.69 -3.55 -5.46
CA LEU A 156 0.51 -4.19 -4.86
C LEU A 156 -0.35 -4.91 -5.90
N GLN A 157 -0.54 -4.34 -7.10
CA GLN A 157 -1.26 -5.01 -8.20
C GLN A 157 -0.52 -6.27 -8.66
N ILE A 158 0.79 -6.17 -8.88
CA ILE A 158 1.63 -7.31 -9.27
C ILE A 158 1.52 -8.44 -8.25
N THR A 159 1.70 -8.13 -6.97
CA THR A 159 1.68 -9.16 -5.90
C THR A 159 0.30 -9.70 -5.58
N THR A 160 -0.77 -9.03 -6.03
CA THR A 160 -2.14 -9.56 -5.93
C THR A 160 -2.38 -10.68 -6.94
N GLN A 161 -1.89 -10.52 -8.18
CA GLN A 161 -2.02 -11.56 -9.22
C GLN A 161 -0.88 -12.59 -9.17
N HIS A 162 0.27 -12.20 -8.61
CA HIS A 162 1.46 -13.04 -8.48
C HIS A 162 1.98 -13.03 -7.03
N PRO A 163 1.32 -13.74 -6.09
CA PRO A 163 1.72 -13.76 -4.68
C PRO A 163 3.14 -14.27 -4.45
N GLU A 164 3.65 -15.12 -5.34
CA GLU A 164 5.03 -15.62 -5.34
C GLU A 164 6.08 -14.50 -5.47
N LEU A 165 5.69 -13.31 -5.98
CA LEU A 165 6.57 -12.15 -6.12
C LEU A 165 6.67 -11.29 -4.85
N VAL A 166 5.90 -11.57 -3.79
CA VAL A 166 5.98 -10.83 -2.52
C VAL A 166 7.41 -10.78 -1.92
N PRO A 167 8.22 -11.86 -1.93
CA PRO A 167 9.59 -11.81 -1.43
C PRO A 167 10.51 -10.85 -2.18
N VAL A 168 10.18 -10.48 -3.41
CA VAL A 168 10.94 -9.56 -4.28
C VAL A 168 10.35 -8.16 -4.23
N PHE A 169 9.02 -8.06 -4.37
CA PHE A 169 8.32 -6.77 -4.46
C PHE A 169 8.03 -6.18 -3.08
N GLY A 170 7.88 -6.98 -2.03
CA GLY A 170 7.77 -6.50 -0.66
C GLY A 170 6.51 -5.71 -0.33
N ALA A 171 5.45 -5.83 -1.11
CA ALA A 171 4.16 -5.19 -0.86
C ALA A 171 3.03 -6.22 -0.99
N GLN A 172 1.98 -6.09 -0.19
CA GLN A 172 0.79 -6.94 -0.31
C GLN A 172 -0.44 -6.24 0.26
N TRP A 173 -1.58 -6.31 -0.44
CA TRP A 173 -2.87 -5.90 0.11
C TRP A 173 -3.29 -6.84 1.25
N VAL A 174 -3.80 -6.26 2.33
CA VAL A 174 -4.40 -6.98 3.46
C VAL A 174 -5.93 -6.87 3.42
N THR A 175 -6.41 -5.70 3.02
CA THR A 175 -7.81 -5.40 2.67
C THR A 175 -7.81 -4.49 1.45
N ASP A 176 -8.99 -4.04 1.01
CA ASP A 176 -9.13 -3.11 -0.11
C ASP A 176 -8.41 -1.76 0.10
N THR A 177 -8.13 -1.36 1.34
CA THR A 177 -7.55 -0.05 1.68
C THR A 177 -6.32 -0.13 2.60
N VAL A 178 -6.04 -1.30 3.16
CA VAL A 178 -4.91 -1.55 4.05
C VAL A 178 -3.96 -2.50 3.35
N PHE A 179 -2.68 -2.17 3.36
CA PHE A 179 -1.62 -3.01 2.81
C PHE A 179 -0.48 -3.14 3.81
N LYS A 180 0.38 -4.13 3.62
CA LYS A 180 1.62 -4.29 4.37
C LYS A 180 2.83 -4.18 3.47
N ILE A 181 3.92 -3.68 4.04
CA ILE A 181 5.22 -3.55 3.40
C ILE A 181 6.25 -4.36 4.17
N TYR A 182 6.94 -5.24 3.44
CA TYR A 182 8.15 -5.90 3.89
C TYR A 182 9.32 -4.94 3.69
N ARG A 183 9.85 -4.44 4.80
CA ARG A 183 10.80 -3.33 4.86
C ARG A 183 12.01 -3.52 3.95
N LEU A 184 12.66 -4.68 4.02
CA LEU A 184 13.87 -4.97 3.26
C LEU A 184 13.59 -5.27 1.78
N PRO A 185 12.66 -6.19 1.43
CA PRO A 185 12.28 -6.42 0.02
C PRO A 185 11.85 -5.15 -0.71
N PHE A 186 10.97 -4.33 -0.12
CA PHE A 186 10.48 -3.12 -0.77
C PHE A 186 11.57 -2.05 -0.92
N ALA A 187 12.50 -1.96 0.04
CA ALA A 187 13.67 -1.08 -0.11
C ALA A 187 14.60 -1.54 -1.24
N ASN A 188 14.85 -2.84 -1.35
CA ASN A 188 15.66 -3.43 -2.41
C ASN A 188 15.00 -3.23 -3.78
N LEU A 189 13.68 -3.40 -3.88
CA LEU A 189 12.89 -3.13 -5.07
C LEU A 189 13.13 -1.68 -5.57
N LEU A 190 13.11 -0.72 -4.66
CA LEU A 190 13.29 0.71 -4.97
C LEU A 190 14.75 1.14 -5.10
N GLY A 191 15.71 0.29 -4.74
CA GLY A 191 17.14 0.61 -4.75
C GLY A 191 17.55 1.68 -3.73
N VAL A 192 16.92 1.70 -2.55
CA VAL A 192 17.22 2.69 -1.50
C VAL A 192 18.11 2.12 -0.40
N GLY A 193 19.23 2.78 -0.10
CA GLY A 193 20.18 2.33 0.93
C GLY A 193 19.75 2.69 2.36
N SER A 194 19.29 3.93 2.59
CA SER A 194 18.78 4.36 3.90
C SER A 194 17.28 4.10 4.01
N ILE A 195 16.90 2.87 4.34
CA ILE A 195 15.50 2.41 4.34
C ILE A 195 14.59 3.30 5.20
N ASN A 196 14.96 3.52 6.47
CA ASN A 196 14.17 4.34 7.38
C ASN A 196 14.06 5.78 6.90
N GLY A 197 15.18 6.35 6.45
CA GLY A 197 15.24 7.73 5.98
C GLY A 197 14.45 7.97 4.69
N ALA A 198 14.48 7.02 3.76
CA ALA A 198 13.86 7.17 2.44
C ALA A 198 12.36 6.84 2.44
N LEU A 199 11.91 5.95 3.32
CA LEU A 199 10.55 5.41 3.29
C LEU A 199 9.72 5.78 4.53
N PHE A 200 10.25 5.55 5.73
CA PHE A 200 9.41 5.42 6.94
C PHE A 200 9.48 6.61 7.91
N ASN A 201 10.52 7.44 7.85
CA ASN A 201 10.61 8.63 8.70
C ASN A 201 9.61 9.72 8.25
N LYS A 202 9.44 10.78 9.05
CA LYS A 202 8.50 11.89 8.74
C LYS A 202 8.74 12.57 7.38
N GLN A 203 9.97 12.49 6.85
CA GLN A 203 10.36 13.06 5.55
C GLN A 203 10.40 12.00 4.43
N GLY A 204 10.07 10.75 4.76
CA GLY A 204 10.16 9.60 3.89
C GLY A 204 8.98 9.52 2.95
N SER A 205 9.09 8.67 1.95
CA SER A 205 8.13 8.59 0.85
C SER A 205 6.72 8.21 1.33
N LEU A 206 6.58 7.33 2.33
CA LEU A 206 5.26 6.93 2.84
C LEU A 206 4.56 8.10 3.58
N PRO A 207 5.09 8.67 4.68
CA PRO A 207 4.37 9.73 5.39
C PRO A 207 4.13 10.97 4.54
N THR A 208 5.11 11.35 3.72
CA THR A 208 4.99 12.56 2.89
C THR A 208 4.00 12.42 1.74
N HIS A 209 3.62 11.20 1.34
CA HIS A 209 2.52 10.96 0.40
C HIS A 209 1.19 10.68 1.11
N GLY A 210 1.09 10.89 2.43
CA GLY A 210 -0.15 10.75 3.18
C GLY A 210 -0.47 9.32 3.63
N PHE A 211 0.50 8.41 3.61
CA PHE A 211 0.34 7.08 4.17
C PHE A 211 0.54 7.11 5.69
N LEU A 212 -0.40 6.50 6.40
CA LEU A 212 -0.44 6.39 7.85
C LEU A 212 -0.17 4.95 8.24
N THR A 213 0.67 4.75 9.26
CA THR A 213 0.86 3.43 9.88
C THR A 213 -0.46 2.97 10.51
N VAL A 214 -0.77 1.69 10.33
CA VAL A 214 -1.92 1.04 10.93
C VAL A 214 -1.42 -0.13 11.77
N PHE A 215 -2.03 -0.36 12.92
CA PHE A 215 -1.67 -1.49 13.78
C PHE A 215 -2.68 -2.63 13.58
N PRO A 216 -2.25 -3.91 13.58
CA PRO A 216 -3.15 -5.04 13.37
C PRO A 216 -4.39 -5.03 14.26
N GLN A 217 -4.25 -4.58 15.51
CA GLN A 217 -5.33 -4.51 16.51
C GLN A 217 -6.43 -3.49 16.16
N THR A 218 -6.13 -2.55 15.26
CA THR A 218 -7.04 -1.45 14.89
C THR A 218 -7.91 -1.76 13.67
N VAL A 219 -7.72 -2.92 13.04
CA VAL A 219 -8.45 -3.27 11.82
C VAL A 219 -9.32 -4.50 12.05
N TYR A 220 -10.63 -4.30 11.88
CA TYR A 220 -11.63 -5.34 12.08
C TYR A 220 -11.82 -6.20 10.83
N GLY A 221 -12.20 -7.46 11.02
CA GLY A 221 -12.57 -8.37 9.91
C GLY A 221 -11.42 -8.86 9.04
N ILE A 222 -10.17 -8.66 9.45
CA ILE A 222 -9.00 -9.19 8.74
C ILE A 222 -8.82 -10.68 9.06
N ASN A 223 -8.53 -11.48 8.03
CA ASN A 223 -8.03 -12.84 8.21
C ASN A 223 -6.68 -12.83 8.96
N PRO A 224 -6.57 -13.44 10.16
CA PRO A 224 -5.35 -13.42 10.97
C PRO A 224 -4.09 -13.92 10.23
N ARG A 225 -4.25 -14.80 9.24
CA ARG A 225 -3.13 -15.29 8.41
C ARG A 225 -2.48 -14.20 7.55
N MET A 226 -3.22 -13.15 7.22
CA MET A 226 -2.70 -12.03 6.41
C MET A 226 -1.81 -11.09 7.21
N ILE A 227 -1.91 -11.13 8.54
CA ILE A 227 -1.22 -10.22 9.47
C ILE A 227 -0.32 -10.95 10.46
N SER A 228 -0.19 -12.28 10.36
CA SER A 228 0.57 -13.09 11.31
C SER A 228 2.07 -12.80 11.31
N ASP A 229 2.59 -12.22 10.24
CA ASP A 229 3.98 -11.81 10.05
C ASP A 229 4.23 -10.32 10.33
N VAL A 230 3.20 -9.56 10.75
CA VAL A 230 3.32 -8.12 11.03
C VAL A 230 3.91 -7.90 12.41
N ASP A 231 5.16 -7.46 12.46
CA ASP A 231 5.92 -7.18 13.69
C ASP A 231 6.10 -5.67 13.97
N ASN A 232 5.62 -4.80 13.08
CA ASN A 232 5.78 -3.35 13.10
C ASN A 232 7.23 -2.84 12.99
N ASP A 233 8.20 -3.72 12.71
CA ASP A 233 9.57 -3.34 12.39
C ASP A 233 9.98 -3.78 10.98
N SER A 234 10.06 -5.09 10.75
CA SER A 234 10.41 -5.69 9.47
C SER A 234 9.21 -5.74 8.51
N VAL A 235 8.00 -5.87 9.03
CA VAL A 235 6.74 -5.84 8.28
C VAL A 235 5.78 -4.85 8.93
N ARG A 236 5.35 -3.84 8.16
CA ARG A 236 4.52 -2.74 8.68
C ARG A 236 3.27 -2.56 7.83
N MET A 237 2.15 -2.31 8.49
CA MET A 237 0.87 -2.04 7.82
C MET A 237 0.65 -0.54 7.63
N PHE A 238 0.02 -0.19 6.51
CA PHE A 238 -0.27 1.17 6.12
C PHE A 238 -1.67 1.27 5.50
N ARG A 239 -2.25 2.46 5.62
CA ARG A 239 -3.36 2.93 4.79
C ARG A 239 -3.08 4.35 4.35
N HIS A 240 -3.69 4.79 3.26
CA HIS A 240 -3.64 6.20 2.90
C HIS A 240 -4.66 7.00 3.73
N ALA A 241 -4.34 8.27 4.03
CA ALA A 241 -5.23 9.15 4.80
C ALA A 241 -6.50 9.55 4.03
N SER A 242 -6.44 9.56 2.70
CA SER A 242 -7.60 9.78 1.82
C SER A 242 -8.12 8.45 1.24
N PRO A 243 -9.39 8.39 0.81
CA PRO A 243 -9.98 7.18 0.26
C PRO A 243 -9.52 6.84 -1.16
N TYR A 244 -8.57 7.59 -1.74
CA TYR A 244 -8.17 7.45 -3.15
C TYR A 244 -7.12 6.36 -3.41
N PHE A 245 -6.57 5.76 -2.35
CA PHE A 245 -5.60 4.67 -2.48
C PHE A 245 -6.24 3.37 -1.99
N HIS A 246 -6.73 2.58 -2.92
CA HIS A 246 -7.40 1.30 -2.67
C HIS A 246 -7.11 0.34 -3.83
N ILE A 247 -7.41 -0.94 -3.67
CA ILE A 247 -7.08 -2.00 -4.63
C ILE A 247 -7.57 -1.71 -6.05
N ASN A 248 -8.74 -1.09 -6.19
CA ASN A 248 -9.38 -0.75 -7.47
C ASN A 248 -9.17 0.71 -7.92
N ALA A 249 -8.20 1.43 -7.36
CA ALA A 249 -8.02 2.85 -7.63
C ALA A 249 -7.67 3.13 -9.10
N THR A 250 -8.28 4.18 -9.65
CA THR A 250 -7.97 4.68 -10.99
C THR A 250 -6.71 5.56 -10.99
N GLU A 251 -6.10 5.77 -12.16
CA GLU A 251 -4.96 6.70 -12.30
C GLU A 251 -5.28 8.10 -11.76
N SER A 252 -6.51 8.57 -12.01
CA SER A 252 -7.00 9.88 -11.58
C SER A 252 -7.13 10.02 -10.07
N GLU A 253 -7.45 8.92 -9.37
CA GLU A 253 -7.54 8.87 -7.91
C GLU A 253 -6.15 8.78 -7.30
N LEU A 254 -5.30 7.90 -7.81
CA LEU A 254 -3.91 7.79 -7.37
C LEU A 254 -3.14 9.09 -7.58
N ALA A 255 -3.43 9.83 -8.65
CA ALA A 255 -2.89 11.17 -8.86
C ALA A 255 -3.25 12.16 -7.74
N LYS A 256 -4.18 11.87 -6.83
CA LYS A 256 -4.48 12.70 -5.65
C LYS A 256 -3.62 12.33 -4.44
N CYS A 257 -2.93 11.19 -4.46
CA CYS A 257 -1.99 10.71 -3.42
C CYS A 257 -0.58 11.33 -3.58
N ARG A 258 -0.52 12.61 -3.96
CA ARG A 258 0.73 13.31 -4.25
C ARG A 258 1.49 13.62 -2.96
N TRP A 259 2.80 13.82 -3.11
CA TRP A 259 3.63 14.40 -2.07
C TRP A 259 3.01 15.70 -1.54
N LYS A 260 2.76 15.74 -0.22
CA LYS A 260 2.37 16.96 0.49
C LYS A 260 3.64 17.58 1.05
N ASN A 261 4.00 18.75 0.52
CA ASN A 261 5.13 19.50 1.05
C ASN A 261 4.80 19.92 2.50
N PRO A 262 5.59 19.54 3.51
CA PRO A 262 5.32 19.86 4.91
C PRO A 262 5.46 21.36 5.26
N ARG A 263 5.58 22.25 4.27
CA ARG A 263 5.73 23.71 4.44
C ARG A 263 4.49 24.52 4.04
N ASN A 264 3.39 23.87 3.69
CA ASN A 264 2.11 24.53 3.40
C ASN A 264 1.05 24.12 4.42
#